data_AF-A0A1E1MFB2-F1
#
_entry.id   AF-A0A1E1MFB2-F1
#
_cell.length_a   1.000
_cell.length_b   1.000
_cell.length_c   1.000
_cell.angle_alpha   90.00
_cell.angle_beta   90.00
_cell.angle_gamma   90.00
#
_symmetry.space_group_name_H-M   'P 1'
#
loop_
_entity.id
_entity.type
_entity.pdbx_description
1 polymer ?
#
loop_
_entity_poly.entity_id
_entity_poly.type
_entity_poly.pdbx_seq_one_letter_code
_entity_poly.pdbx_strand_id
1 'polypeptide(L)'
;MSADFDPTSVNLDEIDPAQIICYLQKGENDYDGRLGARVSALFVILIVSSAATFFPVLASRVKWLKVNIYVYLFARYFGAGVIIATAFIHLLDPAYEEIGPASCVGQTGHWADYAWCPAIVLVSITSIFLMDFGAEQYVNRKYGFGHGPNIEAIITTDPGVEGSDAHGRNQSITHNQIHSGDQDSAFHSQIAAAQNLKDKPSSKDFGSDSEKAITPSVIDHVERSFRQQITAFLILEFGVIFHSVIIGLNLGTTGAEFSTLYPVLVFHQSFEGLGIGARMSAIPFPKRLDWLPWLLCAAYGLTTPIAIAVGLGFRNTYNAGSMTSNIVSGVLDAISAGILIYTGLVELLARDFLFNPELTRDQRRLTFMIVCVLVGITVMALLGKWA
;
A
#
# COMPACT_ATOMS: atom_id res chain seq x y z
N MET A 1 -25.51 25.15 -19.33
CA MET A 1 -26.89 24.96 -18.84
C MET A 1 -27.79 24.92 -20.06
N SER A 2 -27.72 23.84 -20.83
CA SER A 2 -28.68 23.53 -21.89
C SER A 2 -29.89 22.83 -21.27
N ALA A 3 -31.05 23.01 -21.91
CA ALA A 3 -32.38 22.56 -21.50
C ALA A 3 -32.39 21.24 -20.70
N ASP A 4 -33.22 21.19 -19.65
CA ASP A 4 -33.47 19.98 -18.86
C ASP A 4 -33.73 18.81 -19.82
N PHE A 5 -32.83 17.82 -19.77
CA PHE A 5 -32.99 16.56 -20.47
C PHE A 5 -34.31 15.93 -20.02
N ASP A 6 -35.25 15.74 -20.94
CA ASP A 6 -36.52 15.07 -20.68
C ASP A 6 -36.35 13.55 -20.93
N PRO A 7 -36.25 12.72 -19.88
CA PRO A 7 -36.10 11.27 -20.04
C PRO A 7 -37.35 10.61 -20.64
N THR A 8 -38.49 11.30 -20.69
CA THR A 8 -39.76 10.75 -21.19
C THR A 8 -39.99 10.97 -22.69
N SER A 9 -39.18 11.81 -23.34
CA SER A 9 -39.28 12.12 -24.78
C SER A 9 -37.91 12.19 -25.47
N VAL A 10 -37.19 11.05 -25.46
CA VAL A 10 -35.85 10.94 -26.07
C VAL A 10 -35.93 10.51 -27.55
N ASN A 11 -35.42 11.35 -28.46
CA ASN A 11 -35.15 10.97 -29.85
C ASN A 11 -33.69 10.51 -30.00
N LEU A 12 -33.48 9.21 -30.19
CA LEU A 12 -32.14 8.60 -30.27
C LEU A 12 -31.32 9.04 -31.51
N ASP A 13 -31.97 9.55 -32.55
CA ASP A 13 -31.29 9.97 -33.78
C ASP A 13 -30.74 11.42 -33.70
N GLU A 14 -31.23 12.22 -32.75
CA GLU A 14 -30.90 13.65 -32.63
C GLU A 14 -30.17 13.99 -31.32
N ILE A 15 -30.27 13.13 -30.31
CA ILE A 15 -29.76 13.41 -28.97
C ILE A 15 -28.26 13.14 -28.85
N ASP A 16 -27.59 13.99 -28.07
CA ASP A 16 -26.20 13.77 -27.69
C ASP A 16 -26.10 12.56 -26.74
N PRO A 17 -25.35 11.49 -27.10
CA PRO A 17 -25.15 10.32 -26.24
C PRO A 17 -24.65 10.67 -24.84
N ALA A 18 -23.89 11.76 -24.71
CA ALA A 18 -23.37 12.24 -23.42
C ALA A 18 -24.51 12.57 -22.44
N GLN A 19 -25.63 13.12 -22.92
CA GLN A 19 -26.76 13.48 -22.07
C GLN A 19 -27.45 12.24 -21.51
N ILE A 20 -27.58 11.18 -22.31
CA ILE A 20 -28.15 9.89 -21.86
C ILE A 20 -27.24 9.26 -20.81
N ILE A 21 -25.94 9.15 -21.10
CA ILE A 21 -24.96 8.53 -20.19
C ILE A 21 -24.89 9.31 -18.87
N CYS A 22 -24.83 10.63 -18.92
CA CYS A 22 -24.83 11.47 -17.73
C CYS A 22 -26.11 11.39 -16.91
N TYR A 23 -27.26 11.27 -17.55
CA TYR A 23 -28.52 11.06 -16.83
C TYR A 23 -28.53 9.70 -16.11
N LEU A 24 -28.14 8.63 -16.81
CA LEU A 24 -28.08 7.28 -16.26
C LEU A 24 -27.06 7.16 -15.13
N GLN A 25 -25.86 7.72 -15.29
CA GLN A 25 -24.81 7.65 -14.27
C GLN A 25 -25.14 8.54 -13.06
N LYS A 26 -25.76 9.70 -13.27
CA LYS A 26 -26.18 10.57 -12.16
C LYS A 26 -27.25 9.91 -11.29
N GLY A 27 -28.23 9.25 -11.91
CA GLY A 27 -29.31 8.56 -11.20
C GLY A 27 -30.05 9.42 -10.16
N GLU A 28 -30.93 8.78 -9.39
CA GLU A 28 -31.41 9.34 -8.13
C GLU A 28 -30.52 8.84 -6.98
N ASN A 29 -30.80 9.29 -5.77
CA ASN A 29 -30.14 8.73 -4.61
C ASN A 29 -30.68 7.32 -4.34
N ASP A 30 -29.84 6.30 -4.55
CA ASP A 30 -30.22 4.89 -4.48
C ASP A 30 -30.51 4.37 -3.05
N TYR A 31 -30.43 5.22 -2.01
CA TYR A 31 -30.61 4.78 -0.63
C TYR A 31 -31.98 4.10 -0.39
N ASP A 32 -31.94 2.79 -0.14
CA ASP A 32 -33.12 1.91 -0.11
C ASP A 32 -33.75 1.69 1.29
N GLY A 33 -33.30 2.42 2.32
CA GLY A 33 -33.95 2.43 3.63
C GLY A 33 -33.46 1.41 4.68
N ARG A 34 -32.37 0.67 4.47
CA ARG A 34 -31.88 -0.36 5.41
C ARG A 34 -30.93 0.13 6.51
N LEU A 35 -31.38 1.08 7.34
CA LEU A 35 -30.52 1.72 8.34
C LEU A 35 -29.87 0.72 9.31
N GLY A 36 -30.64 -0.23 9.85
CA GLY A 36 -30.13 -1.20 10.83
C GLY A 36 -29.01 -2.09 10.28
N ALA A 37 -29.13 -2.55 9.03
CA ALA A 37 -28.11 -3.37 8.39
C ALA A 37 -26.83 -2.58 8.11
N ARG A 38 -26.94 -1.31 7.69
CA ARG A 38 -25.78 -0.44 7.48
C ARG A 38 -25.07 -0.08 8.78
N VAL A 39 -25.82 0.13 9.86
CA VAL A 39 -25.25 0.29 11.21
C VAL A 39 -24.53 -0.99 11.63
N SER A 40 -25.06 -2.18 11.31
CA SER A 40 -24.32 -3.42 11.58
C SER A 40 -23.02 -3.53 10.75
N ALA A 41 -23.01 -3.02 9.52
CA ALA A 41 -21.82 -3.01 8.67
C ALA A 41 -20.67 -2.22 9.31
N LEU A 42 -20.96 -1.09 9.97
CA LEU A 42 -19.96 -0.33 10.74
C LEU A 42 -19.20 -1.21 11.73
N PHE A 43 -19.94 -1.92 12.58
CA PHE A 43 -19.34 -2.70 13.65
C PHE A 43 -18.66 -3.97 13.13
N VAL A 44 -19.26 -4.65 12.16
CA VAL A 44 -18.69 -5.87 11.59
C VAL A 44 -17.41 -5.56 10.83
N ILE A 45 -17.40 -4.54 9.96
CA ILE A 45 -16.20 -4.14 9.23
C ILE A 45 -15.12 -3.69 10.22
N LEU A 46 -15.46 -2.84 11.20
CA LEU A 46 -14.51 -2.40 12.23
C LEU A 46 -13.84 -3.56 12.94
N ILE A 47 -14.61 -4.54 13.41
CA ILE A 47 -14.08 -5.68 14.17
C ILE A 47 -13.24 -6.59 13.28
N VAL A 48 -13.75 -6.96 12.11
CA VAL A 48 -13.10 -7.93 11.23
C VAL A 48 -11.84 -7.34 10.58
N SER A 49 -11.90 -6.10 10.07
CA SER A 49 -10.74 -5.43 9.48
C SER A 49 -9.65 -5.20 10.53
N SER A 50 -10.02 -4.68 11.71
CA SER A 50 -9.06 -4.48 12.80
C SER A 50 -8.42 -5.80 13.21
N ALA A 51 -9.20 -6.87 13.41
CA ALA A 51 -8.66 -8.17 13.77
C ALA A 51 -7.63 -8.68 12.74
N ALA A 52 -7.94 -8.54 11.45
CA ALA A 52 -7.04 -8.94 10.37
C ALA A 52 -5.76 -8.07 10.31
N THR A 53 -5.87 -6.76 10.49
CA THR A 53 -4.73 -5.83 10.45
C THR A 53 -3.83 -5.95 11.68
N PHE A 54 -4.41 -6.10 12.87
CA PHE A 54 -3.63 -6.25 14.10
C PHE A 54 -2.97 -7.62 14.20
N PHE A 55 -3.54 -8.68 13.59
CA PHE A 55 -3.05 -10.05 13.74
C PHE A 55 -1.55 -10.22 13.42
N PRO A 56 -1.00 -9.78 12.28
CA PRO A 56 0.43 -9.94 11.99
C PRO A 56 1.33 -9.17 12.96
N VAL A 57 0.88 -8.00 13.44
CA VAL A 57 1.63 -7.15 14.39
C VAL A 57 1.66 -7.79 15.78
N LEU A 58 0.54 -8.37 16.24
CA LEU A 58 0.51 -9.16 17.47
C LEU A 58 1.39 -10.40 17.34
N ALA A 59 1.28 -11.12 16.22
CA ALA A 59 2.00 -12.36 15.98
C ALA A 59 3.52 -12.16 15.99
N SER A 60 4.02 -11.02 15.49
CA SER A 60 5.46 -10.73 15.50
C SER A 60 5.98 -10.24 16.86
N ARG A 61 5.15 -9.59 17.68
CA ARG A 61 5.57 -8.99 18.97
C ARG A 61 5.35 -9.90 20.18
N VAL A 62 4.32 -10.74 20.18
CA VAL A 62 3.92 -11.54 21.34
C VAL A 62 4.59 -12.91 21.32
N LYS A 63 5.71 -13.05 22.04
CA LYS A 63 6.53 -14.28 22.09
C LYS A 63 5.81 -15.53 22.63
N TRP A 64 4.72 -15.37 23.38
CA TRP A 64 3.94 -16.51 23.90
C TRP A 64 3.02 -17.12 22.84
N LEU A 65 2.59 -16.33 21.84
CA LEU A 65 1.96 -16.84 20.64
C LEU A 65 3.06 -17.44 19.77
N LYS A 66 3.35 -18.73 19.95
CA LYS A 66 4.28 -19.49 19.09
C LYS A 66 3.66 -19.71 17.71
N VAL A 67 3.48 -18.64 16.93
CA VAL A 67 2.89 -18.71 15.60
C VAL A 67 3.89 -19.38 14.65
N ASN A 68 3.40 -20.33 13.85
CA ASN A 68 4.21 -20.98 12.83
C ASN A 68 4.65 -19.94 11.78
N ILE A 69 5.93 -19.95 11.39
CA ILE A 69 6.50 -19.06 10.37
C ILE A 69 5.69 -19.08 9.07
N TYR A 70 5.10 -20.22 8.70
CA TYR A 70 4.27 -20.33 7.50
C TYR A 70 2.98 -19.50 7.56
N VAL A 71 2.43 -19.24 8.76
CA VAL A 71 1.25 -18.39 8.92
C VAL A 71 1.60 -16.92 8.70
N TYR A 72 2.76 -16.49 9.21
CA TYR A 72 3.29 -15.16 8.96
C TYR A 72 3.62 -14.95 7.47
N LEU A 73 4.30 -15.93 6.86
CA LEU A 73 4.61 -15.90 5.43
C LEU A 73 3.33 -15.89 4.58
N PHE A 74 2.31 -16.67 4.97
CA PHE A 74 1.00 -16.62 4.31
C PHE A 74 0.45 -15.19 4.34
N ALA A 75 0.30 -14.58 5.52
CA ALA A 75 -0.25 -13.23 5.65
C ALA A 75 0.50 -12.20 4.79
N ARG A 76 1.84 -12.25 4.78
CA ARG A 76 2.68 -11.35 3.98
C ARG A 76 2.48 -11.50 2.48
N TYR A 77 2.59 -12.72 1.95
CA TYR A 77 2.57 -12.94 0.50
C TYR A 77 1.15 -12.98 -0.07
N PHE A 78 0.18 -13.49 0.69
CA PHE A 78 -1.23 -13.33 0.38
C PHE A 78 -1.59 -11.85 0.31
N GLY A 79 -1.21 -11.07 1.34
CA GLY A 79 -1.44 -9.63 1.38
C GLY A 79 -0.78 -8.86 0.24
N ALA A 80 0.42 -9.27 -0.19
CA ALA A 80 1.07 -8.70 -1.38
C ALA A 80 0.22 -8.90 -2.65
N GLY A 81 -0.32 -10.12 -2.83
CA GLY A 81 -1.23 -10.42 -3.94
C GLY A 81 -2.54 -9.64 -3.87
N VAL A 82 -3.10 -9.48 -2.66
CA VAL A 82 -4.30 -8.67 -2.42
C VAL A 82 -4.07 -7.23 -2.84
N ILE A 83 -3.00 -6.58 -2.37
CA ILE A 83 -2.68 -5.17 -2.71
C ILE A 83 -2.56 -4.97 -4.23
N ILE A 84 -1.93 -5.91 -4.93
CA ILE A 84 -1.80 -5.83 -6.40
C ILE A 84 -3.18 -5.93 -7.07
N ALA A 85 -4.01 -6.89 -6.66
CA ALA A 85 -5.36 -7.03 -7.21
C ALA A 85 -6.24 -5.83 -6.86
N THR A 86 -6.13 -5.25 -5.66
CA THR A 86 -6.80 -3.99 -5.30
C THR A 86 -6.44 -2.89 -6.29
N ALA A 87 -5.15 -2.72 -6.58
CA ALA A 87 -4.66 -1.67 -7.46
C ALA A 87 -5.26 -1.72 -8.88
N PHE A 88 -5.38 -2.92 -9.45
CA PHE A 88 -5.88 -3.11 -10.81
C PHE A 88 -7.40 -3.24 -10.91
N ILE A 89 -8.03 -3.98 -9.99
CA ILE A 89 -9.44 -4.38 -10.11
C ILE A 89 -10.34 -3.46 -9.30
N HIS A 90 -9.89 -2.99 -8.15
CA HIS A 90 -10.72 -2.21 -7.23
C HIS A 90 -10.39 -0.72 -7.23
N LEU A 91 -9.35 -0.30 -7.94
CA LEU A 91 -8.95 1.10 -8.05
C LEU A 91 -8.88 1.55 -9.51
N LEU A 92 -8.10 0.86 -10.33
CA LEU A 92 -7.96 1.26 -11.73
C LEU A 92 -9.26 1.10 -12.54
N ASP A 93 -9.98 -0.01 -12.35
CA ASP A 93 -11.23 -0.26 -13.08
C ASP A 93 -12.34 0.75 -12.70
N PRO A 94 -12.65 0.99 -11.41
CA PRO A 94 -13.57 2.08 -11.03
C PRO A 94 -13.13 3.46 -11.52
N ALA A 95 -11.82 3.75 -11.56
CA ALA A 95 -11.36 5.01 -12.14
C ALA A 95 -11.77 5.19 -13.61
N TYR A 96 -11.76 4.10 -14.40
CA TYR A 96 -12.28 4.12 -15.78
C TYR A 96 -13.79 4.27 -15.85
N GLU A 97 -14.55 3.70 -14.92
CA GLU A 97 -16.01 3.89 -14.84
C GLU A 97 -16.38 5.34 -14.53
N GLU A 98 -15.53 6.04 -13.78
CA GLU A 98 -15.80 7.40 -13.30
C GLU A 98 -15.32 8.49 -14.27
N ILE A 99 -14.06 8.42 -14.75
CA ILE A 99 -13.45 9.46 -15.62
C ILE A 99 -12.96 8.92 -16.97
N GLY A 100 -13.22 7.66 -17.28
CA GLY A 100 -12.86 7.06 -18.56
C GLY A 100 -13.72 7.56 -19.72
N PRO A 101 -13.36 7.21 -20.97
CA PRO A 101 -14.02 7.72 -22.16
C PRO A 101 -15.50 7.31 -22.28
N ALA A 102 -15.91 6.21 -21.64
CA ALA A 102 -17.29 5.74 -21.62
C ALA A 102 -18.14 6.37 -20.51
N SER A 103 -17.52 7.10 -19.56
CA SER A 103 -18.24 7.72 -18.45
C SER A 103 -18.89 9.04 -18.86
N CYS A 104 -19.83 9.53 -18.04
CA CYS A 104 -20.40 10.86 -18.16
C CYS A 104 -19.31 11.94 -18.24
N VAL A 105 -18.25 11.83 -17.44
CA VAL A 105 -17.13 12.78 -17.46
C VAL A 105 -16.39 12.69 -18.78
N GLY A 106 -16.08 11.49 -19.27
CA GLY A 106 -15.40 11.30 -20.56
C GLY A 106 -16.19 11.88 -21.73
N GLN A 107 -17.50 11.65 -21.74
CA GLN A 107 -18.42 12.11 -22.78
C GLN A 107 -18.72 13.61 -22.71
N THR A 108 -18.37 14.29 -21.60
CA THR A 108 -18.60 15.72 -21.42
C THR A 108 -17.30 16.52 -21.47
N GLY A 109 -17.22 17.42 -22.45
CA GLY A 109 -16.01 18.21 -22.69
C GLY A 109 -14.89 17.39 -23.35
N HIS A 110 -13.64 17.79 -23.13
CA HIS A 110 -12.46 17.22 -23.79
C HIS A 110 -11.79 16.09 -22.98
N TRP A 111 -12.53 15.45 -22.06
CA TRP A 111 -11.97 14.37 -21.23
C TRP A 111 -11.74 13.09 -22.04
N ALA A 112 -12.58 12.75 -23.02
CA ALA A 112 -12.35 11.59 -23.89
C ALA A 112 -11.16 11.73 -24.86
N ASP A 113 -10.65 12.95 -25.08
CA ASP A 113 -9.58 13.21 -26.06
C ASP A 113 -8.22 12.62 -25.62
N TYR A 114 -8.06 12.32 -24.33
CA TYR A 114 -6.82 11.79 -23.77
C TYR A 114 -7.10 10.69 -22.75
N ALA A 115 -6.16 9.75 -22.63
CA ALA A 115 -6.26 8.64 -21.70
C ALA A 115 -5.89 9.10 -20.27
N TRP A 116 -6.78 9.86 -19.62
CA TRP A 116 -6.54 10.46 -18.30
C TRP A 116 -6.28 9.44 -17.20
N CYS A 117 -7.06 8.35 -17.14
CA CYS A 117 -6.87 7.28 -16.16
C CYS A 117 -5.42 6.73 -16.16
N PRO A 118 -4.91 6.17 -17.27
CA PRO A 118 -3.56 5.63 -17.28
C PRO A 118 -2.48 6.73 -17.19
N ALA A 119 -2.78 7.96 -17.63
CA ALA A 119 -1.85 9.08 -17.47
C ALA A 119 -1.67 9.47 -15.99
N ILE A 120 -2.75 9.55 -15.21
CA ILE A 120 -2.69 9.84 -13.78
C ILE A 120 -1.97 8.71 -13.04
N VAL A 121 -2.26 7.45 -13.38
CA VAL A 121 -1.55 6.27 -12.84
C VAL A 121 -0.06 6.36 -13.14
N LEU A 122 0.32 6.67 -14.38
CA LEU A 122 1.72 6.79 -14.79
C LEU A 122 2.44 7.92 -14.04
N VAL A 123 1.79 9.08 -13.89
CA VAL A 123 2.32 10.19 -13.10
C VAL A 123 2.52 9.76 -11.65
N SER A 124 1.53 9.11 -11.04
CA SER A 124 1.59 8.61 -9.67
C SER A 124 2.76 7.63 -9.47
N ILE A 125 2.87 6.59 -10.32
CA ILE A 125 3.98 5.63 -10.31
C ILE A 125 5.33 6.34 -10.44
N THR A 126 5.45 7.25 -11.41
CA THR A 126 6.70 7.96 -11.67
C THR A 126 7.06 8.88 -10.51
N SER A 127 6.08 9.58 -9.92
CA SER A 127 6.30 10.45 -8.77
C SER A 127 6.80 9.68 -7.55
N ILE A 128 6.26 8.50 -7.27
CA ILE A 128 6.70 7.66 -6.15
C ILE A 128 8.09 7.10 -6.43
N PHE A 129 8.34 6.61 -7.64
CA PHE A 129 9.66 6.16 -8.05
C PHE A 129 10.71 7.27 -7.88
N LEU A 130 10.42 8.49 -8.34
CA LEU A 130 11.33 9.63 -8.20
C LEU A 130 11.49 10.05 -6.74
N MET A 131 10.45 9.91 -5.91
CA MET A 131 10.53 10.17 -4.48
C MET A 131 11.45 9.15 -3.78
N ASP A 132 11.27 7.86 -4.06
CA ASP A 132 12.09 6.78 -3.51
C ASP A 132 13.55 6.92 -3.95
N PHE A 133 13.78 7.11 -5.26
CA PHE A 133 15.11 7.33 -5.81
C PHE A 133 15.75 8.63 -5.28
N GLY A 134 14.98 9.71 -5.21
CA GLY A 134 15.44 11.01 -4.70
C GLY A 134 15.79 10.96 -3.22
N ALA A 135 14.98 10.28 -2.40
CA ALA A 135 15.25 10.06 -0.98
C ALA A 135 16.56 9.31 -0.79
N GLU A 136 16.81 8.29 -1.61
CA GLU A 136 18.04 7.51 -1.56
C GLU A 136 19.26 8.31 -2.06
N GLN A 137 19.13 9.03 -3.19
CA GLN A 137 20.23 9.83 -3.72
C GLN A 137 20.59 11.01 -2.81
N TYR A 138 19.60 11.61 -2.15
CA TYR A 138 19.84 12.61 -1.11
C TYR A 138 20.66 12.03 0.05
N VAL A 139 20.33 10.81 0.48
CA VAL A 139 21.10 10.10 1.52
C VAL A 139 22.52 9.82 1.04
N ASN A 140 22.71 9.31 -0.18
CA ASN A 140 24.03 9.00 -0.74
C ASN A 140 24.91 10.25 -0.84
N ARG A 141 24.37 11.37 -1.33
CA ARG A 141 25.13 12.62 -1.51
C ARG A 141 25.48 13.31 -0.19
N LYS A 142 24.60 13.26 0.81
CA LYS A 142 24.83 13.89 2.12
C LYS A 142 25.82 13.11 2.99
N TYR A 143 25.89 11.79 2.81
CA TYR A 143 26.63 10.90 3.70
C TYR A 143 27.75 10.10 3.02
N GLY A 144 27.96 10.29 1.71
CA GLY A 144 29.17 9.84 1.02
C GLY A 144 29.27 8.34 0.77
N PHE A 145 28.16 7.61 0.72
CA PHE A 145 28.17 6.20 0.31
C PHE A 145 28.25 6.13 -1.22
N GLY A 146 29.49 6.09 -1.70
CA GLY A 146 29.79 5.79 -3.09
C GLY A 146 29.21 4.42 -3.44
N HIS A 147 28.46 4.38 -4.54
CA HIS A 147 28.17 3.11 -5.20
C HIS A 147 29.48 2.39 -5.51
N GLY A 148 29.43 1.07 -5.62
CA GLY A 148 30.52 0.25 -6.17
C GLY A 148 31.05 0.80 -7.51
N PRO A 149 32.18 0.26 -8.00
CA PRO A 149 33.07 0.93 -8.94
C PRO A 149 32.32 1.59 -10.08
N ASN A 150 32.57 2.89 -10.30
CA ASN A 150 32.06 3.65 -11.43
C ASN A 150 32.20 2.81 -12.70
N ILE A 151 31.10 2.63 -13.44
CA ILE A 151 31.11 1.97 -14.76
C ILE A 151 32.14 2.65 -15.67
N GLU A 152 32.35 3.96 -15.50
CA GLU A 152 33.42 4.72 -16.13
C GLU A 152 34.83 4.20 -15.78
N ALA A 153 35.10 3.75 -14.55
CA ALA A 153 36.39 3.18 -14.15
C ALA A 153 36.61 1.75 -14.69
N ILE A 154 35.53 0.99 -14.92
CA ILE A 154 35.58 -0.33 -15.56
C ILE A 154 35.84 -0.18 -17.08
N ILE A 155 35.38 0.90 -17.70
CA ILE A 155 35.58 1.16 -19.13
C ILE A 155 36.93 1.85 -19.42
N THR A 156 37.45 2.64 -18.47
CA THR A 156 38.70 3.42 -18.64
C THR A 156 39.96 2.71 -18.14
N THR A 157 39.85 1.50 -17.60
CA THR A 157 41.02 0.71 -17.20
C THR A 157 41.61 0.00 -18.43
N ASP A 158 42.74 0.54 -18.89
CA ASP A 158 43.68 -0.08 -19.83
C ASP A 158 44.10 -1.48 -19.28
N PRO A 159 44.05 -2.57 -20.07
CA PRO A 159 44.27 -3.93 -19.56
C PRO A 159 45.77 -4.22 -19.39
N GLY A 160 46.43 -3.55 -18.44
CA GLY A 160 47.89 -3.61 -18.35
C GLY A 160 48.57 -3.30 -17.02
N VAL A 161 47.88 -3.26 -15.88
CA VAL A 161 48.55 -3.08 -14.57
C VAL A 161 48.03 -4.08 -13.54
N GLU A 162 48.75 -5.19 -13.39
CA GLU A 162 48.66 -6.06 -12.20
C GLU A 162 49.32 -5.34 -11.01
N GLY A 163 48.61 -5.26 -9.88
CA GLY A 163 49.15 -4.66 -8.66
C GLY A 163 48.24 -4.78 -7.44
N SER A 164 48.44 -5.87 -6.69
CA SER A 164 48.43 -5.98 -5.22
C SER A 164 47.26 -5.41 -4.37
N ASP A 165 46.74 -6.32 -3.53
CA ASP A 165 46.19 -6.11 -2.18
C ASP A 165 44.84 -5.38 -2.00
N ALA A 166 43.78 -6.17 -1.77
CA ALA A 166 42.64 -5.75 -0.95
C ALA A 166 41.90 -6.97 -0.34
N HIS A 167 42.53 -7.66 0.61
CA HIS A 167 41.80 -8.46 1.61
C HIS A 167 41.13 -7.52 2.62
N GLY A 168 39.95 -7.06 2.27
CA GLY A 168 39.08 -6.27 3.13
C GLY A 168 37.68 -6.25 2.53
N ARG A 169 36.94 -7.35 2.67
CA ARG A 169 35.51 -7.42 2.34
C ARG A 169 34.73 -6.52 3.31
N ASN A 170 34.79 -5.21 3.11
CA ASN A 170 33.70 -4.32 3.50
C ASN A 170 32.61 -4.52 2.45
N GLN A 171 31.62 -5.37 2.76
CA GLN A 171 30.38 -5.42 1.99
C GLN A 171 29.75 -4.02 2.08
N SER A 172 29.86 -3.24 1.01
CA SER A 172 29.07 -2.02 0.88
C SER A 172 27.61 -2.42 0.73
N ILE A 173 26.79 -1.99 1.68
CA ILE A 173 25.34 -2.20 1.70
C ILE A 173 24.77 -1.49 0.46
N THR A 174 24.36 -2.26 -0.54
CA THR A 174 23.69 -1.74 -1.75
C THR A 174 22.26 -1.31 -1.45
N HIS A 175 21.75 -0.32 -2.20
CA HIS A 175 20.36 0.18 -2.32
C HIS A 175 19.25 -0.77 -1.81
N ASN A 176 19.31 -2.05 -2.20
CA ASN A 176 18.26 -3.05 -1.95
C ASN A 176 18.23 -3.61 -0.52
N GLN A 177 19.32 -3.52 0.24
CA GLN A 177 19.38 -4.02 1.62
C GLN A 177 18.82 -3.01 2.64
N ILE A 178 18.76 -1.72 2.31
CA ILE A 178 18.32 -0.66 3.24
C ILE A 178 16.79 -0.63 3.40
N HIS A 179 16.05 -1.04 2.35
CA HIS A 179 14.60 -1.21 2.37
C HIS A 179 14.15 -2.61 2.81
N SER A 180 15.09 -3.53 3.02
CA SER A 180 14.81 -4.84 3.58
C SER A 180 14.84 -4.76 5.11
N GLY A 181 13.72 -4.37 5.71
CA GLY A 181 13.50 -4.50 7.16
C GLY A 181 13.60 -5.95 7.67
N ASP A 182 13.65 -6.91 6.76
CA ASP A 182 13.84 -8.33 7.03
C ASP A 182 15.01 -8.88 6.21
N GLN A 183 16.22 -8.79 6.75
CA GLN A 183 17.18 -9.92 6.78
C GLN A 183 18.48 -9.52 7.45
N ASP A 184 18.46 -9.67 8.76
CA ASP A 184 19.38 -10.58 9.42
C ASP A 184 18.82 -10.74 10.83
N SER A 185 18.51 -11.96 11.27
CA SER A 185 18.30 -12.21 12.70
C SER A 185 19.53 -11.76 13.51
N ALA A 186 20.71 -11.72 12.88
CA ALA A 186 21.92 -11.09 13.41
C ALA A 186 21.84 -9.55 13.49
N PHE A 187 21.26 -8.86 12.52
CA PHE A 187 21.13 -7.39 12.45
C PHE A 187 19.99 -6.91 13.35
N HIS A 188 18.85 -7.60 13.39
CA HIS A 188 17.79 -7.37 14.38
C HIS A 188 18.29 -7.64 15.81
N SER A 189 19.10 -8.69 16.03
CA SER A 189 19.72 -8.92 17.35
C SER A 189 20.74 -7.84 17.72
N GLN A 190 21.50 -7.31 16.76
CA GLN A 190 22.43 -6.20 16.96
C GLN A 190 21.71 -4.87 17.21
N ILE A 191 20.59 -4.60 16.52
CA ILE A 191 19.74 -3.41 16.76
C ILE A 191 19.05 -3.51 18.12
N ALA A 192 18.47 -4.66 18.46
CA ALA A 192 17.84 -4.89 19.76
C ALA A 192 18.88 -4.84 20.90
N ALA A 193 20.11 -5.33 20.70
CA ALA A 193 21.20 -5.22 21.66
C ALA A 193 21.68 -3.76 21.81
N ALA A 194 21.86 -3.04 20.69
CA ALA A 194 22.24 -1.62 20.68
C ALA A 194 21.18 -0.72 21.36
N GLN A 195 19.90 -1.01 21.16
CA GLN A 195 18.80 -0.29 21.82
C GLN A 195 18.64 -0.66 23.30
N ASN A 196 18.97 -1.88 23.72
CA ASN A 196 18.97 -2.25 25.15
C ASN A 196 20.15 -1.65 25.94
N LEU A 197 21.27 -1.32 25.29
CA LEU A 197 22.42 -0.68 25.93
C LEU A 197 22.23 0.83 26.13
N LYS A 198 21.43 1.50 25.29
CA LYS A 198 21.15 2.95 25.38
C LYS A 198 20.32 3.35 26.61
N ASP A 199 19.61 2.41 27.23
CA ASP A 199 18.67 2.65 28.33
C ASP A 199 19.20 2.24 29.73
N LYS A 200 20.46 1.81 29.86
CA LYS A 200 21.08 1.62 31.17
C LYS A 200 21.65 2.95 31.69
N PRO A 201 21.36 3.37 32.94
CA PRO A 201 22.06 4.50 33.53
C PRO A 201 23.55 4.15 33.59
N SER A 202 24.40 5.11 33.20
CA SER A 202 25.86 5.00 33.22
C SER A 202 26.35 4.69 34.63
N SER A 203 26.44 3.41 34.98
CA SER A 203 27.24 2.96 36.12
C SER A 203 28.65 2.74 35.59
N LYS A 204 29.53 3.70 35.89
CA LYS A 204 30.97 3.54 35.75
C LYS A 204 31.39 2.31 36.55
N ASP A 205 31.73 1.22 35.87
CA ASP A 205 32.66 0.26 36.44
C ASP A 205 33.61 -0.23 35.35
N PHE A 206 34.91 -0.10 35.65
CA PHE A 206 36.02 -0.34 34.75
C PHE A 206 36.30 -1.85 34.71
N GLY A 207 36.18 -2.48 33.54
CA GLY A 207 36.60 -3.85 33.32
C GLY A 207 36.79 -4.13 31.83
N SER A 208 38.05 -4.31 31.43
CA SER A 208 38.50 -4.68 30.08
C SER A 208 37.71 -5.90 29.55
N ASP A 209 37.09 -5.76 28.37
CA ASP A 209 37.36 -6.60 27.19
C ASP A 209 36.45 -6.23 26.01
N SER A 210 37.09 -5.73 24.94
CA SER A 210 36.61 -5.69 23.55
C SER A 210 35.12 -5.36 23.32
N GLU A 211 34.65 -4.21 23.81
CA GLU A 211 33.43 -3.60 23.27
C GLU A 211 33.72 -3.06 21.87
N LYS A 212 33.15 -3.70 20.84
CA LYS A 212 32.91 -3.07 19.54
C LYS A 212 32.07 -1.82 19.82
N ALA A 213 32.74 -0.68 20.01
CA ALA A 213 32.12 0.61 20.16
C ALA A 213 31.20 0.82 18.95
N ILE A 214 29.89 0.86 19.19
CA ILE A 214 28.89 1.20 18.19
C ILE A 214 29.23 2.62 17.74
N THR A 215 29.83 2.77 16.57
CA THR A 215 30.21 4.07 16.03
C THR A 215 28.95 4.92 15.80
N PRO A 216 29.01 6.26 15.96
CA PRO A 216 27.90 7.17 15.66
C PRO A 216 27.29 6.94 14.26
N SER A 217 28.09 6.45 13.32
CA SER A 217 27.65 6.08 11.96
C SER A 217 26.59 4.98 11.95
N VAL A 218 26.71 3.92 12.77
CA VAL A 218 25.78 2.77 12.75
C VAL A 218 24.39 3.16 13.25
N ILE A 219 24.31 4.01 14.27
CA ILE A 219 23.04 4.50 14.82
C ILE A 219 22.30 5.37 13.78
N ASP A 220 23.05 6.24 13.10
CA ASP A 220 22.53 7.09 12.02
C ASP A 220 21.99 6.27 10.84
N HIS A 221 22.61 5.13 10.52
CA HIS A 221 22.13 4.21 9.48
C HIS A 221 20.78 3.56 9.83
N VAL A 222 20.64 3.07 11.06
CA VAL A 222 19.41 2.41 11.52
C VAL A 222 18.23 3.38 11.54
N GLU A 223 18.43 4.61 11.99
CA GLU A 223 17.37 5.63 12.00
C GLU A 223 16.93 6.03 10.58
N ARG A 224 17.84 6.04 9.61
CA ARG A 224 17.52 6.35 8.20
C ARG A 224 16.76 5.23 7.50
N SER A 225 17.20 3.98 7.66
CA SER A 225 16.51 2.81 7.11
C SER A 225 15.07 2.75 7.64
N PHE A 226 14.89 3.01 8.94
CA PHE A 226 13.55 3.18 9.53
C PHE A 226 12.76 4.32 8.86
N ARG A 227 13.34 5.51 8.70
CA ARG A 227 12.68 6.66 8.06
C ARG A 227 12.26 6.39 6.62
N GLN A 228 13.05 5.67 5.84
CA GLN A 228 12.70 5.30 4.47
C GLN A 228 11.55 4.29 4.44
N GLN A 229 11.63 3.23 5.25
CA GLN A 229 10.59 2.20 5.31
C GLN A 229 9.25 2.74 5.82
N ILE A 230 9.27 3.59 6.86
CA ILE A 230 8.04 4.21 7.36
C ILE A 230 7.47 5.22 6.34
N THR A 231 8.32 5.92 5.58
CA THR A 231 7.83 6.84 4.53
C THR A 231 7.14 6.06 3.41
N ALA A 232 7.75 5.00 2.90
CA ALA A 232 7.14 4.12 1.90
C ALA A 232 5.82 3.52 2.40
N PHE A 233 5.79 3.07 3.67
CA PHE A 233 4.57 2.57 4.29
C PHE A 233 3.47 3.64 4.38
N LEU A 234 3.79 4.86 4.83
CA LEU A 234 2.83 5.95 4.92
C LEU A 234 2.29 6.37 3.55
N ILE A 235 3.10 6.28 2.49
CA ILE A 235 2.66 6.53 1.11
C ILE A 235 1.64 5.46 0.67
N LEU A 236 1.93 4.17 0.93
CA LEU A 236 0.95 3.10 0.70
C LEU A 236 -0.33 3.34 1.50
N GLU A 237 -0.22 3.63 2.78
CA GLU A 237 -1.36 3.81 3.67
C GLU A 237 -2.22 4.99 3.22
N PHE A 238 -1.60 6.08 2.74
CA PHE A 238 -2.29 7.20 2.15
C PHE A 238 -3.16 6.81 0.93
N GLY A 239 -2.61 6.00 0.00
CA GLY A 239 -3.37 5.49 -1.15
C GLY A 239 -4.54 4.59 -0.72
N VAL A 240 -4.31 3.71 0.25
CA VAL A 240 -5.37 2.82 0.77
C VAL A 240 -6.45 3.59 1.54
N ILE A 241 -6.10 4.66 2.26
CA ILE A 241 -7.07 5.45 3.03
C ILE A 241 -8.11 6.09 2.11
N PHE A 242 -7.70 6.72 1.00
CA PHE A 242 -8.67 7.33 0.09
C PHE A 242 -9.62 6.31 -0.54
N HIS A 243 -9.05 5.20 -0.98
CA HIS A 243 -9.82 4.06 -1.46
C HIS A 243 -10.88 3.61 -0.45
N SER A 244 -10.44 3.40 0.80
CA SER A 244 -11.30 2.97 1.91
C SER A 244 -12.39 4.00 2.25
N VAL A 245 -12.12 5.30 2.08
CA VAL A 245 -13.11 6.36 2.28
C VAL A 245 -14.18 6.34 1.20
N ILE A 246 -13.80 6.23 -0.08
CA ILE A 246 -14.74 6.19 -1.21
C ILE A 246 -15.64 4.95 -1.09
N ILE A 247 -15.05 3.78 -0.84
CA ILE A 247 -15.78 2.53 -0.60
C ILE A 247 -16.76 2.68 0.56
N GLY A 248 -16.32 3.22 1.70
CA GLY A 248 -17.17 3.36 2.88
C GLY A 248 -18.33 4.32 2.64
N LEU A 249 -18.08 5.43 1.96
CA LEU A 249 -19.10 6.40 1.57
C LEU A 249 -20.17 5.75 0.68
N ASN A 250 -19.74 5.01 -0.35
CA ASN A 250 -20.62 4.33 -1.30
C ASN A 250 -21.45 3.23 -0.63
N LEU A 251 -20.87 2.41 0.28
CA LEU A 251 -21.64 1.42 1.04
C LEU A 251 -22.70 2.09 1.95
N GLY A 252 -22.41 3.29 2.45
CA GLY A 252 -23.34 4.10 3.24
C GLY A 252 -24.58 4.54 2.47
N THR A 253 -24.48 4.69 1.14
CA THR A 253 -25.54 5.29 0.29
C THR A 253 -26.07 4.38 -0.83
N THR A 254 -25.41 3.26 -1.15
CA THR A 254 -25.80 2.31 -2.23
C THR A 254 -27.20 1.73 -2.02
N GLY A 255 -27.92 1.32 -3.08
CA GLY A 255 -29.27 0.78 -3.00
C GLY A 255 -29.35 -0.74 -2.89
N ALA A 256 -29.93 -1.37 -3.93
CA ALA A 256 -30.19 -2.81 -3.97
C ALA A 256 -28.92 -3.66 -3.85
N GLU A 257 -27.79 -3.15 -4.33
CA GLU A 257 -26.47 -3.79 -4.27
C GLU A 257 -25.90 -3.86 -2.84
N PHE A 258 -26.52 -3.21 -1.85
CA PHE A 258 -26.07 -3.31 -0.46
C PHE A 258 -25.96 -4.78 0.02
N SER A 259 -26.89 -5.63 -0.40
CA SER A 259 -26.93 -7.04 0.03
C SER A 259 -25.75 -7.88 -0.46
N THR A 260 -25.15 -7.51 -1.58
CA THR A 260 -23.97 -8.16 -2.18
C THR A 260 -22.69 -7.45 -1.76
N LEU A 261 -22.66 -6.12 -1.86
CA LEU A 261 -21.52 -5.28 -1.50
C LEU A 261 -21.11 -5.41 -0.04
N TYR A 262 -22.06 -5.47 0.89
CA TYR A 262 -21.74 -5.56 2.31
C TYR A 262 -20.85 -6.76 2.68
N PRO A 263 -21.26 -8.03 2.43
CA PRO A 263 -20.42 -9.18 2.76
C PRO A 263 -19.11 -9.19 1.97
N VAL A 264 -19.13 -8.75 0.70
CA VAL A 264 -17.91 -8.66 -0.13
C VAL A 264 -16.90 -7.70 0.49
N LEU A 265 -17.35 -6.52 0.95
CA LEU A 265 -16.49 -5.51 1.55
C LEU A 265 -15.92 -5.93 2.91
N VAL A 266 -16.64 -6.75 3.69
CA VAL A 266 -16.07 -7.35 4.92
C VAL A 266 -14.84 -8.19 4.58
N PHE A 267 -14.91 -9.04 3.55
CA PHE A 267 -13.76 -9.84 3.12
C PHE A 267 -12.66 -8.98 2.49
N HIS A 268 -13.02 -8.07 1.59
CA HIS A 268 -12.10 -7.14 0.94
C HIS A 268 -11.25 -6.40 1.98
N GLN A 269 -11.90 -5.71 2.92
CA GLN A 269 -11.21 -4.92 3.96
C GLN A 269 -10.39 -5.80 4.91
N SER A 270 -10.84 -7.03 5.18
CA SER A 270 -10.08 -7.96 6.01
C SER A 270 -8.78 -8.41 5.32
N PHE A 271 -8.83 -8.69 4.02
CA PHE A 271 -7.68 -9.19 3.27
C PHE A 271 -6.65 -8.08 3.00
N GLU A 272 -7.12 -6.89 2.67
CA GLU A 272 -6.25 -5.73 2.51
C GLU A 272 -5.62 -5.35 3.86
N GLY A 273 -6.40 -5.38 4.94
CA GLY A 273 -5.92 -5.17 6.31
C GLY A 273 -4.84 -6.16 6.72
N LEU A 274 -5.01 -7.44 6.39
CA LEU A 274 -3.99 -8.47 6.63
C LEU A 274 -2.66 -8.14 5.92
N GLY A 275 -2.71 -7.63 4.68
CA GLY A 275 -1.53 -7.22 3.93
C GLY A 275 -0.82 -6.00 4.54
N ILE A 276 -1.58 -4.99 4.94
CA ILE A 276 -1.05 -3.81 5.64
C ILE A 276 -0.43 -4.20 6.98
N GLY A 277 -1.13 -5.02 7.77
CA GLY A 277 -0.64 -5.53 9.04
C GLY A 277 0.66 -6.32 8.88
N ALA A 278 0.75 -7.18 7.86
CA ALA A 278 1.97 -7.93 7.57
C ALA A 278 3.13 -6.99 7.18
N ARG A 279 2.87 -5.94 6.39
CA ARG A 279 3.89 -4.94 6.08
C ARG A 279 4.33 -4.15 7.29
N MET A 280 3.38 -3.69 8.12
CA MET A 280 3.65 -3.01 9.37
C MET A 280 4.54 -3.83 10.29
N SER A 281 4.25 -5.13 10.42
CA SER A 281 4.95 -6.03 11.33
C SER A 281 6.42 -6.27 10.96
N ALA A 282 6.80 -6.01 9.70
CA ALA A 282 8.16 -6.15 9.18
C ALA A 282 9.01 -4.87 9.37
N ILE A 283 8.42 -3.74 9.78
CA ILE A 283 9.15 -2.49 9.99
C ILE A 283 9.77 -2.50 11.41
N PRO A 284 11.10 -2.31 11.55
CA PRO A 284 11.77 -2.29 12.84
C PRO A 284 11.55 -0.93 13.54
N PHE A 285 10.45 -0.81 14.28
CA PHE A 285 10.17 0.40 15.06
C PHE A 285 11.18 0.57 16.21
N PRO A 286 11.74 1.77 16.42
CA PRO A 286 12.53 2.06 17.61
C PRO A 286 11.63 2.06 18.85
N LYS A 287 12.14 1.64 20.01
CA LYS A 287 11.35 1.53 21.25
C LYS A 287 10.53 2.79 21.61
N ARG A 288 11.08 3.98 21.34
CA ARG A 288 10.38 5.27 21.55
C ARG A 288 9.09 5.43 20.72
N LEU A 289 8.96 4.70 19.62
CA LEU A 289 7.83 4.71 18.68
C LEU A 289 7.09 3.36 18.66
N ASP A 290 7.23 2.53 19.70
CA ASP A 290 6.56 1.21 19.76
C ASP A 290 5.03 1.30 19.74
N TRP A 291 4.46 2.46 20.05
CA TRP A 291 3.03 2.74 19.98
C TRP A 291 2.53 3.06 18.55
N LEU A 292 3.43 3.53 17.68
CA LEU A 292 3.11 3.97 16.32
C LEU A 292 2.46 2.88 15.44
N PRO A 293 2.95 1.62 15.38
CA PRO A 293 2.29 0.59 14.57
C PRO A 293 0.84 0.32 15.01
N TRP A 294 0.55 0.44 16.30
CA TRP A 294 -0.80 0.27 16.83
C TRP A 294 -1.72 1.41 16.40
N LEU A 295 -1.21 2.64 16.42
CA LEU A 295 -1.93 3.81 15.93
C LEU A 295 -2.27 3.65 14.45
N LEU A 296 -1.30 3.30 13.61
CA LEU A 296 -1.49 3.18 12.17
C LEU A 296 -2.45 2.02 11.82
N CYS A 297 -2.34 0.88 12.51
CA CYS A 297 -3.33 -0.21 12.35
C CYS A 297 -4.74 0.22 12.77
N ALA A 298 -4.87 1.00 13.86
CA ALA A 298 -6.14 1.56 14.28
C ALA A 298 -6.69 2.58 13.28
N ALA A 299 -5.82 3.41 12.71
CA ALA A 299 -6.18 4.39 11.69
C ALA A 299 -6.80 3.70 10.47
N TYR A 300 -6.14 2.69 9.92
CA TYR A 300 -6.69 1.87 8.85
C TYR A 300 -8.05 1.24 9.22
N GLY A 301 -8.14 0.57 10.37
CA GLY A 301 -9.37 -0.12 10.80
C GLY A 301 -10.56 0.80 11.04
N LEU A 302 -10.31 2.06 11.44
CA LEU A 302 -11.34 3.07 11.70
C LEU A 302 -11.78 3.84 10.45
N THR A 303 -10.95 3.93 9.42
CA THR A 303 -11.24 4.72 8.21
C THR A 303 -12.56 4.32 7.56
N THR A 304 -12.76 3.04 7.21
CA THR A 304 -13.97 2.58 6.50
C THR A 304 -15.24 2.74 7.36
N PRO A 305 -15.26 2.36 8.66
CA PRO A 305 -16.40 2.63 9.52
C PRO A 305 -16.73 4.13 9.63
N ILE A 306 -15.73 5.00 9.78
CA ILE A 306 -15.98 6.45 9.82
C ILE A 306 -16.60 6.90 8.49
N ALA A 307 -16.07 6.44 7.35
CA ALA A 307 -16.60 6.77 6.04
C ALA A 307 -18.04 6.28 5.82
N ILE A 308 -18.39 5.06 6.26
CA ILE A 308 -19.77 4.55 6.24
C ILE A 308 -20.68 5.42 7.11
N ALA A 309 -20.23 5.84 8.30
CA ALA A 309 -21.02 6.68 9.19
C ALA A 309 -21.27 8.07 8.57
N VAL A 310 -20.25 8.64 7.91
CA VAL A 310 -20.36 9.88 7.15
C VAL A 310 -21.32 9.72 5.97
N GLY A 311 -21.22 8.62 5.21
CA GLY A 311 -22.13 8.33 4.10
C GLY A 311 -23.57 8.15 4.54
N LEU A 312 -23.79 7.48 5.68
CA LEU A 312 -25.10 7.43 6.32
C LEU A 312 -25.59 8.82 6.74
N GLY A 313 -24.70 9.70 7.20
CA GLY A 313 -25.03 11.08 7.55
C GLY A 313 -25.50 11.89 6.33
N PHE A 314 -24.81 11.76 5.20
CA PHE A 314 -25.11 12.46 3.95
C PHE A 314 -26.04 11.70 3.01
N ARG A 315 -26.64 10.59 3.48
CA ARG A 315 -27.44 9.67 2.66
C ARG A 315 -28.61 10.26 1.89
N ASN A 316 -29.07 11.47 2.21
CA ASN A 316 -30.17 12.14 1.48
C ASN A 316 -29.68 13.26 0.55
N THR A 317 -28.42 13.67 0.66
CA THR A 317 -27.88 14.86 0.00
C THR A 317 -26.69 14.54 -0.92
N TYR A 318 -25.96 13.47 -0.62
CA TYR A 318 -24.86 12.99 -1.45
C TYR A 318 -25.40 12.13 -2.59
N ASN A 319 -24.97 12.43 -3.82
CA ASN A 319 -25.22 11.61 -4.99
C ASN A 319 -23.86 11.20 -5.57
N ALA A 320 -23.56 9.90 -5.46
CA ALA A 320 -22.29 9.31 -5.88
C ALA A 320 -22.06 9.42 -7.40
N GLY A 321 -23.13 9.45 -8.20
CA GLY A 321 -23.07 9.55 -9.66
C GLY A 321 -23.01 10.98 -10.21
N SER A 322 -23.01 12.00 -9.34
CA SER A 322 -22.87 13.38 -9.78
C SER A 322 -21.51 13.63 -10.45
N MET A 323 -21.48 14.44 -11.52
CA MET A 323 -20.24 14.71 -12.28
C MET A 323 -19.04 15.11 -11.41
N THR A 324 -19.27 15.93 -10.37
CA THR A 324 -18.20 16.32 -9.44
C THR A 324 -17.72 15.15 -8.59
N SER A 325 -18.63 14.27 -8.15
CA SER A 325 -18.27 13.05 -7.42
C SER A 325 -17.39 12.16 -8.27
N ASN A 326 -17.82 11.86 -9.51
CA ASN A 326 -17.09 11.00 -10.44
C ASN A 326 -15.68 11.55 -10.76
N ILE A 327 -15.54 12.86 -10.97
CA ILE A 327 -14.21 13.47 -11.17
C ILE A 327 -13.32 13.25 -9.95
N VAL A 328 -13.85 13.47 -8.74
CA VAL A 328 -13.07 13.34 -7.50
C VAL A 328 -12.74 11.88 -7.21
N SER A 329 -13.70 10.96 -7.28
CA SER A 329 -13.48 9.52 -7.06
C SER A 329 -12.50 8.98 -8.10
N GLY A 330 -12.75 9.20 -9.40
CA GLY A 330 -11.91 8.66 -10.46
C GLY A 330 -10.47 9.17 -10.44
N VAL A 331 -10.24 10.44 -10.09
CA VAL A 331 -8.87 10.97 -9.93
C VAL A 331 -8.19 10.38 -8.69
N LEU A 332 -8.88 10.30 -7.55
CA LEU A 332 -8.32 9.72 -6.32
C LEU A 332 -8.03 8.23 -6.48
N ASP A 333 -8.91 7.49 -7.14
CA ASP A 333 -8.74 6.07 -7.42
C ASP A 333 -7.59 5.82 -8.41
N ALA A 334 -7.44 6.64 -9.46
CA ALA A 334 -6.30 6.55 -10.38
C ALA A 334 -4.96 6.86 -9.70
N ILE A 335 -4.91 7.86 -8.81
CA ILE A 335 -3.71 8.16 -8.02
C ILE A 335 -3.38 6.98 -7.10
N SER A 336 -4.38 6.48 -6.37
CA SER A 336 -4.24 5.37 -5.43
C SER A 336 -3.84 4.07 -6.13
N ALA A 337 -4.40 3.79 -7.32
CA ALA A 337 -4.00 2.67 -8.17
C ALA A 337 -2.51 2.76 -8.49
N GLY A 338 -2.02 3.93 -8.93
CA GLY A 338 -0.59 4.13 -9.20
C GLY A 338 0.29 3.89 -7.98
N ILE A 339 -0.14 4.34 -6.80
CA ILE A 339 0.56 4.08 -5.52
C ILE A 339 0.66 2.58 -5.25
N LEU A 340 -0.47 1.88 -5.27
CA LEU A 340 -0.51 0.45 -4.95
C LEU A 340 0.14 -0.42 -6.02
N ILE A 341 0.12 -0.02 -7.31
CA ILE A 341 0.85 -0.71 -8.38
C ILE A 341 2.35 -0.65 -8.10
N TYR A 342 2.89 0.53 -7.81
CA TYR A 342 4.32 0.67 -7.51
C TYR A 342 4.69 -0.13 -6.24
N THR A 343 3.95 0.04 -5.14
CA THR A 343 4.26 -0.67 -3.91
C THR A 343 4.06 -2.19 -4.04
N GLY A 344 3.03 -2.64 -4.75
CA GLY A 344 2.75 -4.05 -5.02
C GLY A 344 3.81 -4.74 -5.87
N LEU A 345 4.20 -4.13 -6.99
CA LEU A 345 5.13 -4.76 -7.92
C LEU A 345 6.59 -4.55 -7.53
N VAL A 346 6.98 -3.32 -7.19
CA VAL A 346 8.38 -2.96 -6.95
C VAL A 346 8.76 -3.25 -5.50
N GLU A 347 7.99 -2.72 -4.56
CA GLU A 347 8.39 -2.75 -3.15
C GLU A 347 8.07 -4.08 -2.44
N LEU A 348 7.02 -4.77 -2.87
CA LEU A 348 6.56 -6.05 -2.34
C LEU A 348 7.17 -7.22 -3.12
N LEU A 349 6.79 -7.38 -4.39
CA LEU A 349 7.21 -8.56 -5.17
C LEU A 349 8.68 -8.52 -5.60
N ALA A 350 9.10 -7.49 -6.35
CA ALA A 350 10.44 -7.48 -6.91
C ALA A 350 11.52 -7.52 -5.81
N ARG A 351 11.30 -6.75 -4.74
CA ARG A 351 12.19 -6.75 -3.57
C ARG A 351 12.32 -8.12 -2.91
N ASP A 352 11.21 -8.82 -2.69
CA ASP A 352 11.22 -10.12 -1.99
C ASP A 352 11.67 -11.30 -2.88
N PHE A 353 11.40 -11.28 -4.19
CA PHE A 353 11.67 -12.41 -5.10
C PHE A 353 12.89 -12.22 -6.01
N LEU A 354 13.11 -11.01 -6.54
CA LEU A 354 14.19 -10.75 -7.52
C LEU A 354 15.49 -10.32 -6.83
N PHE A 355 15.38 -9.58 -5.73
CA PHE A 355 16.54 -8.98 -5.05
C PHE A 355 16.97 -9.72 -3.79
N ASN A 356 16.37 -10.89 -3.51
CA ASN A 356 16.66 -11.69 -2.33
C ASN A 356 17.11 -13.13 -2.66
N PRO A 357 18.42 -13.35 -2.89
CA PRO A 357 18.94 -14.66 -3.28
C PRO A 357 18.90 -15.70 -2.16
N GLU A 358 18.73 -15.32 -0.90
CA GLU A 358 18.65 -16.27 0.23
C GLU A 358 17.27 -16.93 0.33
N LEU A 359 16.20 -16.16 0.06
CA LEU A 359 14.83 -16.67 0.04
C LEU A 359 14.56 -17.63 -1.13
N THR A 360 15.22 -17.43 -2.28
CA THR A 360 15.02 -18.23 -3.49
C THR A 360 15.79 -19.55 -3.50
N ARG A 361 16.65 -19.78 -2.49
CA ARG A 361 17.47 -21.00 -2.39
C ARG A 361 16.67 -22.22 -1.93
N ASP A 362 15.61 -22.04 -1.15
CA ASP A 362 14.69 -23.10 -0.75
C ASP A 362 13.47 -23.14 -1.68
N GLN A 363 13.46 -24.12 -2.58
CA GLN A 363 12.41 -24.29 -3.60
C GLN A 363 11.02 -24.53 -3.00
N ARG A 364 10.92 -25.20 -1.84
CA ARG A 364 9.62 -25.47 -1.21
C ARG A 364 9.03 -24.20 -0.63
N ARG A 365 9.86 -23.42 0.07
CA ARG A 365 9.47 -22.13 0.62
C ARG A 365 9.11 -21.14 -0.49
N LEU A 366 9.92 -21.07 -1.55
CA LEU A 366 9.65 -20.23 -2.72
C LEU A 366 8.31 -20.58 -3.36
N THR A 367 8.05 -21.86 -3.61
CA THR A 367 6.78 -22.33 -4.19
C THR A 367 5.59 -21.92 -3.31
N PHE A 368 5.70 -22.10 -1.99
CA PHE A 368 4.67 -21.68 -1.05
C PHE A 368 4.41 -20.17 -1.14
N MET A 369 5.46 -19.35 -1.17
CA MET A 369 5.33 -17.88 -1.27
C MET A 369 4.64 -17.47 -2.57
N ILE A 370 5.01 -18.04 -3.71
CA ILE A 370 4.39 -17.77 -5.01
C ILE A 370 2.90 -18.16 -4.99
N VAL A 371 2.57 -19.34 -4.46
CA VAL A 371 1.18 -19.79 -4.35
C VAL A 371 0.37 -18.82 -3.48
N CYS A 372 0.90 -18.36 -2.35
CA CYS A 372 0.23 -17.37 -1.51
C CYS A 372 -0.07 -16.07 -2.26
N VAL A 373 0.87 -15.54 -3.04
CA VAL A 373 0.64 -14.35 -3.89
C VAL A 373 -0.49 -14.60 -4.88
N LEU A 374 -0.44 -15.71 -5.61
CA LEU A 374 -1.46 -16.05 -6.62
C LEU A 374 -2.84 -16.25 -6.00
N VAL A 375 -2.91 -16.86 -4.82
CA VAL A 375 -4.16 -17.00 -4.07
C VAL A 375 -4.69 -15.63 -3.65
N GLY A 376 -3.83 -14.73 -3.16
CA GLY A 376 -4.22 -13.35 -2.82
C GLY A 376 -4.80 -12.59 -4.00
N ILE A 377 -4.11 -12.64 -5.15
CA ILE A 377 -4.58 -12.02 -6.41
C ILE A 377 -5.94 -12.61 -6.81
N THR A 378 -6.04 -13.94 -6.83
CA THR A 378 -7.24 -14.63 -7.31
C THR A 378 -8.45 -14.36 -6.42
N VAL A 379 -8.29 -14.46 -5.09
CA VAL A 379 -9.38 -14.22 -4.14
C VAL A 379 -9.86 -12.77 -4.25
N MET A 380 -8.93 -11.81 -4.31
CA MET A 380 -9.29 -10.40 -4.38
C MET A 380 -9.92 -10.02 -5.73
N ALA A 381 -9.47 -10.64 -6.83
CA ALA A 381 -10.11 -10.51 -8.14
C ALA A 381 -11.52 -11.09 -8.16
N LEU A 382 -11.74 -12.25 -7.53
CA LEU A 382 -13.07 -12.86 -7.43
C LEU A 382 -14.03 -12.00 -6.61
N LEU A 383 -13.54 -11.36 -5.55
CA LEU A 383 -14.33 -10.37 -4.81
C LEU A 383 -14.72 -9.20 -5.71
N GLY A 384 -13.84 -8.72 -6.59
CA GLY A 384 -14.16 -7.65 -7.55
C GLY A 384 -15.19 -8.03 -8.60
N LYS A 385 -15.34 -9.32 -8.91
CA LYS A 385 -16.43 -9.80 -9.78
C LYS A 385 -17.79 -9.82 -9.07
N TRP A 386 -17.79 -9.91 -7.74
CA TRP A 386 -19.01 -10.03 -6.92
C TRP A 386 -19.40 -8.74 -6.20
N ALA A 387 -18.46 -7.82 -6.06
CA ALA A 387 -18.74 -6.41 -5.81
C ALA A 387 -19.44 -5.83 -7.05
#